data_AF-A0A2Z5IRM6-F1
#
_entry.id   AF-A0A2Z5IRM6-F1
#
_cell.length_a   1.000
_cell.length_b   1.000
_cell.length_c   1.000
_cell.angle_alpha   90.00
_cell.angle_beta   90.00
_cell.angle_gamma   90.00
#
_symmetry.space_group_name_H-M   'P 1'
#
loop_
_entity.id
_entity.type
_entity.pdbx_description
1 polymer ?
#
loop_
_entity_poly.entity_id
_entity_poly.type
_entity_poly.pdbx_seq_one_letter_code
_entity_poly.pdbx_strand_id
1 'polypeptide(L)' 'MSKNWSLEIKTVNRLNPLDDFGLKFGLIVTLREINGKNRINDFIKSYIFERWIVNEIDVTNRINVFQKSEEKINLE' A
#
# COMPACT_ATOMS: atom_id res chain seq x y z
N MET A 1 -16.51 17.48 -9.64
CA MET A 1 -16.09 17.06 -8.28
C MET A 1 -15.10 15.92 -8.43
N SER A 2 -13.85 16.10 -7.99
CA SER A 2 -12.90 15.00 -7.94
C SER A 2 -13.37 13.97 -6.93
N LYS A 3 -13.43 12.70 -7.33
CA LYS A 3 -13.79 11.60 -6.44
C LYS A 3 -12.55 11.29 -5.60
N ASN A 4 -12.40 11.98 -4.48
CA ASN A 4 -11.25 11.81 -3.59
C ASN A 4 -11.44 10.53 -2.77
N TRP A 5 -10.41 9.68 -2.68
CA TRP A 5 -10.39 8.56 -1.75
C TRP A 5 -10.04 9.06 -0.35
N SER A 6 -10.65 8.45 0.67
CA SER A 6 -10.39 8.78 2.07
C SER A 6 -10.36 7.52 2.92
N LEU A 7 -9.47 7.50 3.90
CA LEU A 7 -9.31 6.45 4.90
C LEU A 7 -9.26 7.12 6.26
N GLU A 8 -9.96 6.53 7.23
CA GLU A 8 -9.96 7.00 8.62
C GLU A 8 -9.55 5.84 9.52
N ILE A 9 -8.61 6.10 10.43
CA ILE A 9 -8.19 5.13 11.45
C ILE A 9 -8.58 5.71 12.80
N LYS A 10 -9.44 4.99 13.51
CA LYS A 10 -9.93 5.34 14.84
C LYS A 10 -9.41 4.34 15.85
N THR A 11 -8.74 4.82 16.88
CA THR A 11 -8.48 4.02 18.07
C THR A 11 -9.68 4.13 18.99
N VAL A 12 -10.29 3.01 19.34
CA VAL A 12 -11.39 2.97 20.31
C VAL A 12 -10.89 2.25 21.54
N ASN A 13 -10.59 3.02 22.59
CA ASN A 13 -10.20 2.48 23.88
C ASN A 13 -11.39 2.53 24.84
N ARG A 14 -11.63 1.45 25.59
CA ARG A 14 -12.69 1.38 26.63
C ARG A 14 -12.13 1.60 28.04
N LEU A 15 -10.80 1.64 28.17
CA LEU A 15 -10.05 1.79 29.41
C LEU A 15 -9.20 3.07 29.35
N ASN A 16 -8.00 3.06 29.93
CA ASN A 16 -7.20 4.26 30.11
C ASN A 16 -6.69 4.78 28.73
N PRO A 17 -6.98 6.04 28.34
CA PRO A 17 -6.64 6.58 27.00
C PRO A 17 -5.14 6.78 26.73
N LEU A 18 -4.28 6.33 27.66
CA LEU A 18 -2.82 6.34 27.51
C LEU A 18 -2.27 4.96 27.10
N ASP A 19 -3.07 3.89 27.19
CA ASP A 19 -2.62 2.51 26.91
C ASP A 19 -2.32 2.26 25.43
N ASP A 20 -2.86 3.11 24.57
CA ASP A 20 -2.79 3.09 23.12
C ASP A 20 -1.78 4.09 22.53
N PHE A 21 -1.06 4.83 23.39
CA PHE A 21 -0.06 5.79 22.94
C PHE A 21 1.15 5.08 22.34
N GLY A 22 1.29 5.18 21.01
CA GLY A 22 2.42 4.61 20.27
C GLY A 22 2.17 3.24 19.64
N LEU A 23 0.92 2.79 19.50
CA LEU A 23 0.59 1.58 18.75
C LEU A 23 1.00 1.73 17.27
N LYS A 24 2.00 0.94 16.84
CA LYS A 24 2.44 0.89 15.45
C LYS A 24 1.49 0.00 14.65
N PHE A 25 0.93 0.52 13.57
CA PHE A 25 0.11 -0.26 12.64
C PHE A 25 0.47 0.09 11.19
N GLY A 26 0.13 -0.80 10.28
CA GLY A 26 0.23 -0.58 8.84
C GLY A 26 -1.07 -1.00 8.17
N LEU A 27 -1.39 -0.39 7.04
CA LEU A 27 -2.55 -0.72 6.23
C LEU A 27 -2.10 -1.31 4.89
N ILE A 28 -2.64 -2.46 4.52
CA ILE A 28 -2.46 -3.03 3.18
C ILE A 28 -3.79 -2.89 2.45
N VAL A 29 -3.75 -2.25 1.27
CA VAL A 29 -4.93 -2.00 0.45
C VAL A 29 -4.74 -2.66 -0.91
N THR A 30 -5.71 -3.48 -1.30
CA THR A 30 -5.80 -4.03 -2.65
C THR A 30 -6.91 -3.31 -3.39
N LEU A 31 -6.59 -2.71 -4.54
CA LEU A 31 -7.57 -2.07 -5.40
C LEU A 31 -8.05 -3.06 -6.47
N ARG A 32 -9.36 -3.28 -6.55
CA ARG A 32 -9.99 -4.04 -7.61
C ARG A 32 -10.98 -3.15 -8.35
N GLU A 33 -10.63 -2.76 -9.57
CA GLU A 33 -11.46 -1.91 -10.42
C GLU A 33 -12.28 -2.78 -11.39
N ILE A 34 -13.56 -2.44 -11.57
CA ILE A 34 -14.54 -3.29 -12.29
C ILE A 34 -14.38 -3.17 -13.83
N ASN A 35 -13.85 -2.06 -14.31
CA ASN A 35 -13.69 -1.74 -15.74
C ASN A 35 -12.26 -2.00 -16.25
N GLY A 36 -11.41 -2.69 -15.46
CA GLY A 36 -10.02 -2.99 -15.82
C GLY A 36 -9.07 -1.79 -15.84
N LYS A 37 -9.46 -0.63 -15.29
CA LYS A 37 -8.60 0.55 -15.24
C LYS A 37 -7.71 0.53 -14.00
N ASN A 38 -6.38 0.56 -14.18
CA ASN A 38 -5.46 0.74 -13.08
C ASN A 38 -5.63 2.17 -12.49
N ARG A 39 -5.96 2.24 -11.20
CA ARG A 39 -6.15 3.50 -10.45
C ARG A 39 -5.20 3.62 -9.26
N ILE A 40 -4.14 2.81 -9.20
CA ILE A 40 -3.20 2.84 -8.07
C ILE A 40 -2.51 4.21 -7.94
N ASN A 41 -2.13 4.82 -9.07
CA ASN A 41 -1.55 6.15 -9.10
C ASN A 41 -2.52 7.23 -8.60
N ASP A 42 -3.79 7.13 -8.97
CA ASP A 42 -4.82 8.07 -8.53
C ASP A 42 -5.05 7.93 -7.01
N PHE A 43 -5.03 6.69 -6.50
CA PHE A 43 -5.14 6.38 -5.07
C PHE A 43 -3.95 6.95 -4.30
N ILE A 44 -2.71 6.66 -4.70
CA ILE A 44 -1.49 7.16 -4.06
C ILE A 44 -1.49 8.69 -3.99
N LYS A 45 -1.83 9.36 -5.10
CA LYS A 45 -1.89 10.84 -5.18
C LYS A 45 -2.88 11.44 -4.19
N SER A 46 -3.95 10.74 -3.82
CA SER A 46 -4.93 11.24 -2.86
C SER A 46 -4.39 11.29 -1.42
N TYR A 47 -3.38 10.49 -1.07
CA TYR A 47 -2.83 10.40 0.29
C TYR A 47 -1.48 11.09 0.47
N ILE A 48 -0.80 11.46 -0.62
CA ILE A 48 0.41 12.31 -0.55
C ILE A 48 0.09 13.65 0.14
N PHE A 49 -1.12 14.20 -0.09
CA PHE A 49 -1.56 15.45 0.54
C PHE A 49 -1.80 15.33 2.06
N GLU A 50 -2.11 14.13 2.55
CA GLU A 50 -2.41 13.83 3.95
C GLU A 50 -1.15 13.39 4.75
N ARG A 51 0.05 13.55 4.19
CA ARG A 51 1.36 13.15 4.76
C ARG A 51 1.51 11.64 5.05
N TRP A 52 0.76 10.78 4.37
CA TRP A 52 0.96 9.34 4.48
C TRP A 52 2.15 8.90 3.64
N ILE A 53 2.99 8.04 4.20
CA ILE A 53 4.00 7.30 3.42
C ILE A 53 3.27 6.12 2.79
N VAL A 54 3.04 6.19 1.48
CA VAL A 54 2.42 5.10 0.72
C VAL A 54 3.49 4.44 -0.13
N ASN A 55 3.73 3.15 0.09
CA ASN A 55 4.66 2.35 -0.69
C ASN A 55 3.85 1.40 -1.59
N GLU A 56 4.08 1.47 -2.90
CA GLU A 56 3.52 0.50 -3.83
C GLU A 56 4.24 -0.85 -3.65
N ILE A 57 3.45 -1.92 -3.55
CA ILE A 57 3.97 -3.28 -3.47
C ILE A 57 3.65 -3.97 -4.79
N ASP A 58 4.64 -4.05 -5.68
CA ASP A 58 4.56 -4.88 -6.87
C ASP A 58 5.10 -6.28 -6.57
N VAL A 59 4.17 -7.23 -6.38
CA VAL A 59 4.49 -8.63 -6.10
C VAL A 59 5.15 -9.31 -7.31
N THR A 60 4.77 -8.91 -8.52
CA THR A 60 5.27 -9.49 -9.78
C THR A 60 6.73 -9.13 -10.00
N ASN A 61 7.08 -7.87 -9.76
CA ASN A 61 8.45 -7.41 -9.89
C ASN A 61 9.39 -8.11 -8.89
N ARG A 62 8.91 -8.36 -7.66
CA ARG A 62 9.67 -9.15 -6.68
C ARG A 62 9.95 -10.57 -7.16
N ILE A 63 8.93 -11.26 -7.67
CA ILE A 63 9.07 -12.63 -8.18
C ILE A 63 10.04 -12.64 -9.38
N ASN A 64 9.90 -11.72 -10.32
CA ASN A 64 10.78 -11.62 -11.50
C ASN A 64 12.25 -11.36 -11.13
N VAL A 65 12.53 -10.52 -10.13
CA VAL A 65 13.90 -10.28 -9.66
C VAL A 65 14.50 -11.54 -9.03
N PHE A 66 13.71 -12.25 -8.21
CA PHE A 66 14.14 -13.54 -7.65
C PHE A 66 14.42 -14.57 -8.74
N GLN A 67 13.52 -14.70 -9.73
CA GLN A 67 13.71 -15.63 -10.84
C GLN A 67 14.93 -15.29 -11.70
N LYS A 68 15.13 -14.01 -12.06
CA LYS A 68 16.34 -13.55 -12.76
C LYS A 68 17.62 -13.78 -11.98
N SER A 69 17.57 -13.69 -10.64
CA SER A 69 18.73 -14.01 -9.80
C SER A 69 19.06 -15.50 -9.81
N GLU A 70 18.10 -16.37 -10.09
CA GLU A 70 18.29 -17.83 -10.16
C GLU A 70 18.55 -18.33 -11.59
N GLU A 71 18.50 -17.46 -12.61
CA GLU A 71 18.85 -17.83 -13.98
C GLU A 71 20.34 -18.18 -14.07
N LYS A 72 20.64 -19.41 -14.52
CA LYS A 72 21.99 -19.81 -14.90
C LYS A 72 22.36 -19.11 -16.20
N ILE A 73 23.39 -18.28 -16.16
CA ILE A 73 23.98 -17.66 -17.34
C ILE A 73 24.69 -18.78 -18.13
N ASN A 74 24.14 -19.13 -19.30
CA ASN A 74 24.85 -19.94 -20.29
C ASN A 74 25.70 -18.98 -21.13
N LEU A 75 27.02 -19.04 -20.95
CA LEU A 75 27.99 -18.45 -21.85
C LEU A 75 28.24 -19.49 -22.96
N GLU A 76 27.66 -19.25 -24.14
CA GLU A 76 28.05 -19.93 -25.39
C GLU A 76 29.41 -19.40 -25.89
#